data_AF-H3NPD6-F1
#
_entry.id   AF-H3NPD6-F1
#
_cell.length_a   1.000
_cell.length_b   1.000
_cell.length_c   1.000
_cell.angle_alpha   90.00
_cell.angle_beta   90.00
_cell.angle_gamma   90.00
#
_symmetry.space_group_name_H-M   'P 1'
#
loop_
_entity.id
_entity.type
_entity.pdbx_description
1 polymer ?
#
loop_
_entity_poly.entity_id
_entity_poly.type
_entity_poly.pdbx_seq_one_letter_code
_entity_poly.pdbx_strand_id
1 'polypeptide(L)'
;MLNHKELINLSKELSYQFNELERMLIWDIARRIDSEINGKGNYTQTAEKQMQDLIDIGYDSKRAREMIANTLGISASVVDSIVYKYGFEKYRDDFKHYATVGKKLQDFERNGFVVNLIRATQEDLKKGILNLSGTIGFVDEKGKFSQVDNYYRQAINTAVFQTTSGAFDYQSVTRRIVKQMAKSGVRTVNYESGVSRSLESTVRNNLLTGISQMAGKIALQNAIDMGEDLMEITAHAGARPSHSVWQGQIVSLSGRSGYLNLIDIGYGDVAGFQGANCYHDWFVFFEGISTRNYTQSQLDEFNDQSKKYEFNGKEYSEYEAGQKMRQIERSISQTKRELVGLDATDDKEMFTARSIYLKRQRELYDEFSEVTGKEKLPLNQLVYNFDRKKAVQATWAYKKVDKLAEKLYNIYNKNERINLLARHNLFNEKWNKSEFRTEKSLQGHFKSHGKEFNFKTKEEYIKSARKLLSKKIDGENIFGYETKDGRTVIYDKAKNEIAIGQNGYIKTFYKPTKQYDYYLEQLEKDVKNGK
;
A
#
# COMPACT_ATOMS: atom_id res chain seq x y z
N MET A 1 32.08 -20.13 19.76
CA MET A 1 32.53 -20.26 18.36
C MET A 1 31.56 -21.17 17.63
N LEU A 2 31.27 -20.90 16.35
CA LEU A 2 30.43 -21.76 15.50
C LEU A 2 31.17 -23.08 15.19
N ASN A 3 30.45 -24.19 15.14
CA ASN A 3 31.02 -25.48 14.73
C ASN A 3 31.13 -25.61 13.20
N HIS A 4 31.87 -26.62 12.71
CA HIS A 4 32.15 -26.80 11.29
C HIS A 4 30.88 -26.92 10.41
N LYS A 5 29.82 -27.54 10.93
CA LYS A 5 28.54 -27.69 10.22
C LYS A 5 27.77 -26.37 10.14
N GLU A 6 27.80 -25.59 11.21
CA GLU A 6 27.24 -24.23 11.27
C GLU A 6 27.96 -23.28 10.29
N LEU A 7 29.29 -23.39 10.17
CA LEU A 7 30.10 -22.62 9.21
C LEU A 7 29.74 -22.93 7.74
N ILE A 8 29.52 -24.20 7.41
CA ILE A 8 29.12 -24.60 6.04
C ILE A 8 27.71 -24.10 5.69
N ASN A 9 26.77 -24.19 6.62
CA ASN A 9 25.40 -23.70 6.39
C ASN A 9 25.36 -22.17 6.26
N LEU A 10 26.15 -21.47 7.07
CA LEU A 10 26.34 -20.02 7.00
C LEU A 10 26.82 -19.57 5.62
N SER A 11 27.91 -20.19 5.14
CA SER A 11 28.47 -19.88 3.82
C SER A 11 27.41 -20.06 2.73
N LYS A 12 26.62 -21.14 2.78
CA LYS A 12 25.57 -21.41 1.79
C LYS A 12 24.44 -20.37 1.81
N GLU A 13 23.92 -20.00 2.99
CA GLU A 13 22.82 -19.04 3.09
C GLU A 13 23.25 -17.62 2.69
N LEU A 14 24.44 -17.17 3.09
CA LEU A 14 24.97 -15.88 2.66
C LEU A 14 25.28 -15.87 1.17
N SER A 15 26.00 -16.89 0.65
CA SER A 15 26.27 -17.02 -0.78
C SER A 15 24.98 -17.01 -1.60
N TYR A 16 23.90 -17.61 -1.11
CA TYR A 16 22.59 -17.50 -1.76
C TYR A 16 22.11 -16.05 -1.85
N GLN A 17 22.17 -15.26 -0.77
CA GLN A 17 21.72 -13.85 -0.81
C GLN A 17 22.58 -13.00 -1.76
N PHE A 18 23.89 -13.21 -1.78
CA PHE A 18 24.79 -12.52 -2.72
C PHE A 18 24.51 -12.91 -4.17
N ASN A 19 24.35 -14.21 -4.45
CA ASN A 19 24.04 -14.70 -5.79
C ASN A 19 22.68 -14.19 -6.28
N GLU A 20 21.69 -14.02 -5.39
CA GLU A 20 20.40 -13.40 -5.73
C GLU A 20 20.53 -11.89 -5.96
N LEU A 21 21.33 -11.18 -5.15
CA LEU A 21 21.64 -9.77 -5.37
C LEU A 21 22.32 -9.56 -6.74
N GLU A 22 23.36 -10.33 -7.04
CA GLU A 22 24.08 -10.36 -8.31
C GLU A 22 23.12 -10.59 -9.48
N ARG A 23 22.35 -11.67 -9.43
CA ARG A 23 21.40 -12.02 -10.50
C ARG A 23 20.39 -10.91 -10.75
N MET A 24 19.90 -10.27 -9.69
CA MET A 24 18.94 -9.18 -9.80
C MET A 24 19.56 -7.89 -10.35
N LEU A 25 20.79 -7.56 -9.97
CA LEU A 25 21.52 -6.42 -10.52
C LEU A 25 21.75 -6.61 -12.02
N ILE A 26 22.28 -7.78 -12.41
CA ILE A 26 22.48 -8.13 -13.83
C ILE A 26 21.17 -8.08 -14.60
N TRP A 27 20.10 -8.66 -14.06
CA TRP A 27 18.80 -8.67 -14.72
C TRP A 27 18.19 -7.26 -14.86
N ASP A 28 18.27 -6.39 -13.84
CA ASP A 28 17.70 -5.04 -13.94
C ASP A 28 18.49 -4.14 -14.90
N ILE A 29 19.83 -4.24 -14.88
CA ILE A 29 20.70 -3.54 -15.84
C ILE A 29 20.39 -4.03 -17.26
N ALA A 30 20.35 -5.35 -17.46
CA ALA A 30 20.00 -5.96 -18.74
C ALA A 30 18.64 -5.46 -19.25
N ARG A 31 17.59 -5.51 -18.42
CA ARG A 31 16.24 -5.02 -18.78
C ARG A 31 16.23 -3.55 -19.21
N ARG A 32 17.05 -2.69 -18.58
CA ARG A 32 17.15 -1.27 -18.92
C ARG A 32 17.88 -1.05 -20.23
N ILE A 33 18.95 -1.80 -20.48
CA ILE A 33 19.67 -1.82 -21.76
C ILE A 33 18.76 -2.32 -22.88
N ASP A 34 17.98 -3.39 -22.66
CA ASP A 34 16.98 -3.85 -23.63
C ASP A 34 15.92 -2.78 -23.93
N SER A 35 15.47 -2.05 -22.89
CA SER A 35 14.51 -0.97 -23.06
C SER A 35 15.08 0.18 -23.92
N GLU A 36 16.36 0.50 -23.74
CA GLU A 36 17.12 1.46 -24.57
C GLU A 36 17.23 0.99 -26.03
N ILE A 37 17.69 -0.24 -26.24
CA ILE A 37 17.85 -0.82 -27.58
C ILE A 37 16.54 -0.76 -28.37
N ASN A 38 15.43 -1.07 -27.69
CA ASN A 38 14.10 -1.10 -28.30
C ASN A 38 13.41 0.28 -28.37
N GLY A 39 14.08 1.37 -27.97
CA GLY A 39 13.51 2.73 -27.96
C GLY A 39 12.33 2.91 -27.01
N LYS A 40 12.19 2.02 -26.01
CA LYS A 40 11.08 2.00 -25.03
C LYS A 40 11.41 2.72 -23.72
N GLY A 41 12.65 3.14 -23.53
CA GLY A 41 13.12 3.89 -22.37
C GLY A 41 14.59 4.24 -22.53
N ASN A 42 15.15 4.97 -21.55
CA ASN A 42 16.56 5.33 -21.57
C ASN A 42 17.36 4.47 -20.59
N TYR A 43 18.63 4.18 -20.91
CA TYR A 43 19.60 3.79 -19.88
C TYR A 43 19.72 4.93 -18.86
N THR A 44 19.66 4.60 -17.56
CA THR A 44 19.44 5.58 -16.48
C THR A 44 20.64 5.64 -15.52
N GLN A 45 20.83 6.75 -14.81
CA GLN A 45 21.78 6.86 -13.69
C GLN A 45 21.64 5.74 -12.63
N THR A 46 20.43 5.19 -12.46
CA THR A 46 20.21 4.01 -11.60
C THR A 46 20.95 2.77 -12.10
N ALA A 47 21.02 2.55 -13.42
CA ALA A 47 21.76 1.43 -14.01
C ALA A 47 23.27 1.60 -13.85
N GLU A 48 23.76 2.84 -13.93
CA GLU A 48 25.16 3.18 -13.65
C GLU A 48 25.52 2.91 -12.19
N LYS A 49 24.65 3.33 -11.26
CA LYS A 49 24.83 3.01 -9.84
C LYS A 49 24.83 1.50 -9.61
N GLN A 50 23.88 0.76 -10.18
CA GLN A 50 23.82 -0.71 -10.05
C GLN A 50 25.04 -1.41 -10.66
N MET A 51 25.61 -0.86 -11.73
CA MET A 51 26.85 -1.34 -12.31
C MET A 51 28.04 -1.09 -11.36
N GLN A 52 28.06 0.07 -10.68
CA GLN A 52 29.04 0.34 -9.62
C GLN A 52 28.83 -0.58 -8.42
N ASP A 53 27.60 -0.82 -7.99
CA ASP A 53 27.27 -1.74 -6.90
C ASP A 53 27.78 -3.16 -7.22
N LEU A 54 27.71 -3.62 -8.48
CA LEU A 54 28.31 -4.89 -8.93
C LEU A 54 29.85 -4.90 -8.79
N ILE A 55 30.51 -3.78 -9.10
CA ILE A 55 31.97 -3.65 -8.96
C ILE A 55 32.36 -3.65 -7.48
N ASP A 56 31.63 -2.91 -6.64
CA ASP A 56 31.89 -2.77 -5.21
C ASP A 56 31.68 -4.07 -4.42
N ILE A 57 30.81 -4.97 -4.90
CA ILE A 57 30.65 -6.32 -4.35
C ILE A 57 31.66 -7.35 -4.90
N GLY A 58 32.59 -6.92 -5.76
CA GLY A 58 33.74 -7.72 -6.20
C GLY A 58 33.66 -8.30 -7.62
N TYR A 59 32.87 -7.71 -8.53
CA TYR A 59 32.92 -8.08 -9.95
C TYR A 59 33.89 -7.19 -10.72
N ASP A 60 34.66 -7.81 -11.62
CA ASP A 60 35.36 -7.05 -12.65
C ASP A 60 34.35 -6.46 -13.65
N SER A 61 34.56 -5.20 -14.04
CA SER A 61 33.68 -4.46 -14.96
C SER A 61 33.46 -5.18 -16.29
N LYS A 62 34.46 -5.90 -16.82
CA LYS A 62 34.34 -6.70 -18.05
C LYS A 62 33.43 -7.90 -17.81
N ARG A 63 33.63 -8.63 -16.71
CA ARG A 63 32.83 -9.81 -16.36
C ARG A 63 31.36 -9.46 -16.14
N ALA A 64 31.06 -8.36 -15.44
CA ALA A 64 29.69 -7.89 -15.24
C ALA A 64 29.01 -7.56 -16.59
N ARG A 65 29.71 -6.89 -17.52
CA ARG A 65 29.20 -6.60 -18.87
C ARG A 65 28.99 -7.85 -19.71
N GLU A 66 29.87 -8.85 -19.63
CA GLU A 66 29.69 -10.15 -20.29
C GLU A 66 28.46 -10.88 -19.76
N MET A 67 28.20 -10.87 -18.45
CA MET A 67 27.00 -11.49 -17.88
C MET A 67 25.71 -10.78 -18.29
N ILE A 68 25.73 -9.45 -18.39
CA ILE A 68 24.62 -8.64 -18.91
C ILE A 68 24.38 -8.97 -20.39
N ALA A 69 25.44 -9.02 -21.20
CA ALA A 69 25.39 -9.36 -22.62
C ALA A 69 24.79 -10.76 -22.85
N ASN A 70 25.24 -11.74 -22.06
CA ASN A 70 24.72 -13.10 -22.08
C ASN A 70 23.24 -13.16 -21.69
N THR A 71 22.81 -12.38 -20.69
CA THR A 71 21.40 -12.30 -20.27
C THR A 71 20.50 -11.76 -21.38
N LEU A 72 21.02 -10.84 -22.21
CA LEU A 72 20.31 -10.22 -23.32
C LEU A 72 20.44 -10.96 -24.65
N GLY A 73 21.36 -11.93 -24.75
CA GLY A 73 21.69 -12.57 -26.02
C GLY A 73 22.30 -11.62 -27.05
N ILE A 74 22.99 -10.56 -26.59
CA ILE A 74 23.65 -9.56 -27.45
C ILE A 74 25.17 -9.61 -27.26
N SER A 75 25.93 -8.96 -28.14
CA SER A 75 27.38 -8.88 -27.97
C SER A 75 27.75 -7.94 -26.82
N ALA A 76 28.85 -8.25 -26.11
CA ALA A 76 29.40 -7.38 -25.09
C ALA A 76 29.72 -5.97 -25.63
N SER A 77 30.08 -5.85 -26.91
CA SER A 77 30.31 -4.56 -27.58
C SER A 77 29.06 -3.67 -27.69
N VAL A 78 27.86 -4.24 -27.72
CA VAL A 78 26.59 -3.49 -27.70
C VAL A 78 26.26 -3.02 -26.28
N VAL A 79 26.55 -3.84 -25.27
CA VAL A 79 26.47 -3.42 -23.86
C VAL A 79 27.45 -2.29 -23.60
N ASP A 80 28.69 -2.42 -24.07
CA ASP A 80 29.73 -1.40 -23.98
C ASP A 80 29.27 -0.08 -24.58
N SER A 81 28.76 -0.10 -25.82
CA SER A 81 28.36 1.15 -26.50
C SER A 81 27.24 1.89 -25.76
N ILE A 82 26.30 1.17 -25.13
CA ILE A 82 25.21 1.77 -24.35
C ILE A 82 25.73 2.31 -23.02
N VAL A 83 26.53 1.54 -22.28
CA VAL A 83 27.15 2.00 -21.03
C VAL A 83 28.04 3.22 -21.29
N TYR A 84 28.81 3.23 -22.38
CA TYR A 84 29.64 4.37 -22.79
C TYR A 84 28.83 5.55 -23.32
N LYS A 85 27.72 5.33 -24.02
CA LYS A 85 26.87 6.43 -24.52
C LYS A 85 26.28 7.28 -23.38
N TYR A 86 26.02 6.67 -22.22
CA TYR A 86 25.35 7.33 -21.11
C TYR A 86 26.27 7.62 -19.90
N GLY A 87 27.32 6.83 -19.69
CA GLY A 87 28.14 6.85 -18.46
C GLY A 87 29.37 7.77 -18.40
N PHE A 88 29.49 8.79 -19.27
CA PHE A 88 30.69 9.63 -19.29
C PHE A 88 30.60 10.89 -18.40
N GLU A 89 31.01 10.72 -17.14
CA GLU A 89 31.84 11.72 -16.41
C GLU A 89 32.59 11.06 -15.23
N LYS A 90 32.00 10.08 -14.53
CA LYS A 90 32.67 9.37 -13.40
C LYS A 90 33.59 8.21 -13.78
N TYR A 91 33.30 7.44 -14.83
CA TYR A 91 34.07 6.24 -15.18
C TYR A 91 35.46 6.52 -15.78
N ARG A 92 35.76 7.76 -16.17
CA ARG A 92 37.01 8.12 -16.85
C ARG A 92 38.22 8.16 -15.91
N ASP A 93 37.98 8.39 -14.61
CA ASP A 93 39.02 8.43 -13.58
C ASP A 93 39.35 7.02 -13.04
N ASP A 94 38.34 6.15 -12.88
CA ASP A 94 38.54 4.78 -12.39
C ASP A 94 39.25 3.87 -13.41
N PHE A 95 38.96 4.01 -14.71
CA PHE A 95 39.56 3.16 -15.76
C PHE A 95 41.09 3.32 -15.89
N LYS A 96 41.64 4.48 -15.51
CA LYS A 96 43.09 4.73 -15.53
C LYS A 96 43.83 4.05 -14.38
N HIS A 97 43.15 3.74 -13.27
CA HIS A 97 43.77 3.11 -12.09
C HIS A 97 43.83 1.58 -12.19
N TYR A 98 42.87 0.92 -12.83
CA TYR A 98 42.82 -0.55 -12.89
C TYR A 98 43.70 -1.18 -13.98
N ALA A 99 44.19 -0.41 -14.95
CA ALA A 99 45.08 -0.93 -16.01
C ALA A 99 46.57 -0.97 -15.60
N THR A 100 46.96 -0.30 -14.50
CA THR A 100 48.38 -0.13 -14.11
C THR A 100 48.81 -0.99 -12.92
N VAL A 101 47.88 -1.69 -12.26
CA VAL A 101 48.18 -2.52 -11.09
C VAL A 101 47.39 -3.82 -11.24
N GLY A 102 48.03 -4.88 -11.72
CA GLY A 102 47.43 -6.21 -11.83
C GLY A 102 46.99 -6.77 -10.47
N LYS A 103 45.86 -6.32 -9.95
CA LYS A 103 45.31 -6.70 -8.65
C LYS A 103 44.07 -7.58 -8.83
N LYS A 104 44.12 -8.72 -8.14
CA LYS A 104 42.97 -9.60 -7.87
C LYS A 104 41.97 -8.90 -6.96
N LEU A 105 40.71 -9.26 -7.15
CA LEU A 105 39.54 -8.91 -6.33
C LEU A 105 39.84 -9.04 -4.84
N GLN A 106 39.31 -8.10 -4.04
CA GLN A 106 39.31 -8.29 -2.58
C GLN A 106 38.44 -9.50 -2.22
N ASP A 107 38.96 -10.39 -1.38
CA ASP A 107 38.18 -11.48 -0.80
C ASP A 107 36.96 -10.95 -0.05
N PHE A 108 35.89 -11.73 -0.03
CA PHE A 108 34.64 -11.45 0.70
C PHE A 108 34.88 -11.04 2.17
N GLU A 109 36.01 -11.48 2.73
CA GLU A 109 36.49 -11.21 4.09
C GLU A 109 36.91 -9.75 4.34
N ARG A 110 36.99 -8.90 3.29
CA ARG A 110 37.45 -7.52 3.39
C ARG A 110 36.39 -6.46 3.04
N ASN A 111 35.20 -6.86 2.59
CA ASN A 111 34.12 -5.92 2.38
C ASN A 111 33.49 -5.56 3.74
N GLY A 112 33.67 -4.31 4.19
CA GLY A 112 33.24 -3.86 5.52
C GLY A 112 31.75 -4.08 5.80
N PHE A 113 30.88 -3.95 4.78
CA PHE A 113 29.46 -4.25 4.91
C PHE A 113 29.22 -5.75 5.15
N VAL A 114 29.93 -6.62 4.42
CA VAL A 114 29.80 -8.07 4.53
C VAL A 114 30.35 -8.59 5.86
N VAL A 115 31.50 -8.09 6.28
CA VAL A 115 32.11 -8.42 7.57
C VAL A 115 31.21 -8.00 8.72
N ASN A 116 30.68 -6.77 8.67
CA ASN A 116 29.77 -6.27 9.70
C ASN A 116 28.46 -7.05 9.70
N LEU A 117 27.91 -7.42 8.54
CA LEU A 117 26.71 -8.26 8.47
C LEU A 117 26.95 -9.66 9.05
N ILE A 118 28.07 -10.30 8.71
CA ILE A 118 28.43 -11.61 9.26
C ILE A 118 28.50 -11.53 10.78
N ARG A 119 29.24 -10.55 11.32
CA ARG A 119 29.38 -10.32 12.77
C ARG A 119 28.03 -10.02 13.45
N ALA A 120 27.27 -9.08 12.90
CA ALA A 120 25.96 -8.65 13.38
C ALA A 120 24.91 -9.78 13.44
N THR A 121 25.04 -10.80 12.59
CA THR A 121 24.07 -11.91 12.50
C THR A 121 24.54 -13.21 13.15
N GLN A 122 25.77 -13.27 13.74
CA GLN A 122 26.33 -14.50 14.32
C GLN A 122 25.45 -15.15 15.39
N GLU A 123 24.74 -14.34 16.19
CA GLU A 123 23.82 -14.82 17.23
C GLU A 123 22.59 -15.53 16.65
N ASP A 124 21.99 -14.99 15.58
CA ASP A 124 20.86 -15.64 14.89
C ASP A 124 21.31 -16.94 14.23
N LEU A 125 22.56 -16.96 13.75
CA LEU A 125 23.18 -18.10 13.09
C LEU A 125 23.44 -19.27 14.04
N LYS A 126 23.74 -19.02 15.33
CA LYS A 126 23.84 -20.07 16.36
C LYS A 126 22.50 -20.80 16.58
N LYS A 127 21.37 -20.15 16.30
CA LYS A 127 20.03 -20.75 16.37
C LYS A 127 19.68 -21.59 15.13
N GLY A 128 20.60 -21.68 14.16
CA GLY A 128 20.49 -22.55 12.98
C GLY A 128 19.61 -22.02 11.86
N ILE A 129 19.15 -20.77 11.92
CA ILE A 129 18.20 -20.18 10.97
C ILE A 129 18.56 -18.70 10.72
N LEU A 130 19.05 -18.34 9.52
CA LEU A 130 19.23 -16.92 9.16
C LEU A 130 17.86 -16.24 9.01
N ASN A 131 17.57 -15.28 9.90
CA ASN A 131 16.33 -14.52 9.92
C ASN A 131 16.62 -13.01 10.02
N LEU A 132 16.95 -12.41 8.88
CA LEU A 132 17.27 -10.98 8.81
C LEU A 132 16.07 -10.09 9.18
N SER A 133 14.85 -10.63 9.05
CA SER A 133 13.61 -9.93 9.38
C SER A 133 13.17 -10.03 10.84
N GLY A 134 13.77 -10.94 11.62
CA GLY A 134 13.32 -11.29 12.97
C GLY A 134 11.93 -11.91 13.05
N THR A 135 11.29 -12.26 11.92
CA THR A 135 9.93 -12.79 11.91
C THR A 135 9.89 -14.31 12.03
N ILE A 136 9.16 -14.83 13.03
CA ILE A 136 8.87 -16.27 13.14
C ILE A 136 7.85 -16.65 12.06
N GLY A 137 8.13 -17.76 11.39
CA GLY A 137 7.51 -18.18 10.14
C GLY A 137 6.04 -18.59 10.20
N PHE A 138 5.54 -19.05 9.05
CA PHE A 138 4.15 -19.49 8.87
C PHE A 138 3.93 -20.89 9.42
N VAL A 139 2.89 -21.05 10.25
CA VAL A 139 2.37 -22.35 10.67
C VAL A 139 1.24 -22.80 9.76
N ASP A 140 1.21 -24.08 9.40
CA ASP A 140 0.06 -24.71 8.76
C ASP A 140 -1.11 -24.86 9.75
N GLU A 141 -2.26 -25.37 9.29
CA GLU A 141 -3.45 -25.61 10.14
C GLU A 141 -3.19 -26.54 11.33
N LYS A 142 -2.04 -27.24 11.36
CA LYS A 142 -1.61 -28.15 12.41
C LYS A 142 -0.48 -27.59 13.27
N GLY A 143 -0.16 -26.30 13.15
CA GLY A 143 0.87 -25.64 13.93
C GLY A 143 2.31 -25.95 13.50
N LYS A 144 2.52 -26.56 12.33
CA LYS A 144 3.85 -26.93 11.83
C LYS A 144 4.37 -25.92 10.81
N PHE A 145 5.66 -25.59 10.88
CA PHE A 145 6.31 -24.76 9.88
C PHE A 145 6.19 -25.37 8.47
N SER A 146 5.68 -24.58 7.52
CA SER A 146 5.41 -25.02 6.15
C SER A 146 6.60 -24.81 5.21
N GLN A 147 6.68 -25.54 4.08
CA GLN A 147 7.71 -25.27 3.05
C GLN A 147 7.59 -23.86 2.42
N VAL A 148 6.40 -23.27 2.48
CA VAL A 148 6.14 -21.88 2.09
C VAL A 148 6.94 -20.91 2.96
N ASP A 149 7.23 -21.29 4.21
CA ASP A 149 8.02 -20.46 5.13
C ASP A 149 9.46 -20.27 4.65
N ASN A 150 10.12 -21.32 4.17
CA ASN A 150 11.49 -21.21 3.67
C ASN A 150 11.56 -20.29 2.44
N TYR A 151 10.64 -20.46 1.49
CA TYR A 151 10.55 -19.58 0.33
C TYR A 151 10.27 -18.13 0.73
N TYR A 152 9.34 -17.93 1.67
CA TYR A 152 8.99 -16.60 2.15
C TYR A 152 10.17 -15.92 2.86
N ARG A 153 10.77 -16.61 3.84
CA ARG A 153 11.93 -16.15 4.58
C ARG A 153 13.11 -15.83 3.66
N GLN A 154 13.41 -16.71 2.70
CA GLN A 154 14.46 -16.46 1.72
C GLN A 154 14.18 -15.18 0.93
N ALA A 155 12.96 -15.02 0.40
CA ALA A 155 12.60 -13.83 -0.36
C ALA A 155 12.69 -12.55 0.49
N ILE A 156 12.19 -12.56 1.72
CA ILE A 156 12.30 -11.39 2.63
C ILE A 156 13.76 -11.11 2.98
N ASN A 157 14.56 -12.12 3.32
CA ASN A 157 15.99 -11.96 3.60
C ASN A 157 16.72 -11.34 2.40
N THR A 158 16.44 -11.83 1.19
CA THR A 158 16.99 -11.27 -0.06
C THR A 158 16.59 -9.81 -0.22
N ALA A 159 15.35 -9.44 0.09
CA ALA A 159 14.90 -8.06 0.02
C ALA A 159 15.55 -7.14 1.06
N VAL A 160 15.66 -7.60 2.30
CA VAL A 160 16.35 -6.85 3.36
C VAL A 160 17.77 -6.59 2.88
N PHE A 161 18.49 -7.64 2.48
CA PHE A 161 19.86 -7.57 2.00
C PHE A 161 20.03 -6.62 0.80
N GLN A 162 19.17 -6.74 -0.22
CA GLN A 162 19.16 -5.88 -1.41
C GLN A 162 18.92 -4.41 -1.10
N THR A 163 18.16 -4.13 -0.05
CA THR A 163 17.81 -2.76 0.35
C THR A 163 18.90 -2.16 1.23
N THR A 164 19.40 -2.92 2.21
CA THR A 164 20.45 -2.49 3.14
C THR A 164 21.81 -2.34 2.46
N SER A 165 22.08 -3.11 1.38
CA SER A 165 23.27 -2.91 0.56
C SER A 165 23.22 -1.63 -0.29
N GLY A 166 22.06 -0.97 -0.39
CA GLY A 166 21.86 0.22 -1.21
C GLY A 166 21.66 -0.07 -2.71
N ALA A 167 21.71 -1.33 -3.12
CA ALA A 167 21.58 -1.76 -4.52
C ALA A 167 20.18 -1.53 -5.11
N PHE A 168 19.14 -1.62 -4.27
CA PHE A 168 17.76 -1.39 -4.67
C PHE A 168 17.00 -0.54 -3.66
N ASP A 169 16.08 0.29 -4.15
CA ASP A 169 15.21 1.05 -3.26
C ASP A 169 14.10 0.17 -2.66
N TYR A 170 13.79 0.43 -1.40
CA TYR A 170 12.79 -0.28 -0.60
C TYR A 170 11.43 -0.45 -1.32
N GLN A 171 10.96 0.58 -2.03
CA GLN A 171 9.64 0.52 -2.66
C GLN A 171 9.63 -0.43 -3.86
N SER A 172 10.67 -0.41 -4.69
CA SER A 172 10.85 -1.30 -5.83
C SER A 172 10.99 -2.75 -5.38
N VAL A 173 11.81 -3.00 -4.34
CA VAL A 173 11.96 -4.33 -3.73
C VAL A 173 10.62 -4.86 -3.21
N THR A 174 9.88 -4.04 -2.44
CA THR A 174 8.56 -4.42 -1.90
C THR A 174 7.58 -4.80 -3.01
N ARG A 175 7.46 -3.96 -4.05
CA ARG A 175 6.56 -4.21 -5.19
C ARG A 175 6.91 -5.50 -5.92
N ARG A 176 8.21 -5.78 -6.10
CA ARG A 176 8.70 -7.00 -6.75
C ARG A 176 8.35 -8.25 -5.94
N ILE A 177 8.66 -8.26 -4.64
CA ILE A 177 8.39 -9.42 -3.78
C ILE A 177 6.91 -9.70 -3.65
N VAL A 178 6.10 -8.67 -3.42
CA VAL A 178 4.64 -8.81 -3.38
C VAL A 178 4.14 -9.47 -4.66
N LYS A 179 4.60 -9.00 -5.83
CA LYS A 179 4.23 -9.57 -7.13
C LYS A 179 4.68 -11.02 -7.27
N GLN A 180 5.91 -11.34 -6.86
CA GLN A 180 6.47 -12.69 -6.93
C GLN A 180 5.68 -13.67 -6.05
N MET A 181 5.49 -13.35 -4.77
CA MET A 181 4.76 -14.19 -3.82
C MET A 181 3.28 -14.32 -4.19
N ALA A 182 2.65 -13.24 -4.67
CA ALA A 182 1.27 -13.29 -5.12
C ALA A 182 1.09 -14.15 -6.38
N LYS A 183 2.07 -14.18 -7.30
CA LYS A 183 2.05 -15.11 -8.43
C LYS A 183 2.12 -16.57 -7.98
N SER A 184 2.85 -16.86 -6.90
CA SER A 184 2.93 -18.18 -6.28
C SER A 184 1.67 -18.59 -5.50
N GLY A 185 0.59 -17.79 -5.55
CA GLY A 185 -0.69 -18.10 -4.91
C GLY A 185 -0.86 -17.57 -3.50
N VAL A 186 0.17 -16.95 -2.90
CA VAL A 186 0.07 -16.37 -1.55
C VAL A 186 -0.83 -15.13 -1.60
N ARG A 187 -1.77 -15.02 -0.66
CA ARG A 187 -2.73 -13.91 -0.57
C ARG A 187 -2.78 -13.29 0.82
N THR A 188 -2.81 -14.15 1.83
CA THR A 188 -2.83 -13.78 3.24
C THR A 188 -1.75 -14.55 3.99
N VAL A 189 -1.41 -14.01 5.16
CA VAL A 189 -0.44 -14.55 6.10
C VAL A 189 -1.14 -14.73 7.43
N ASN A 190 -1.17 -15.96 7.93
CA ASN A 190 -1.73 -16.28 9.23
C ASN A 190 -0.60 -16.37 10.24
N TYR A 191 -0.75 -15.66 11.35
CA TYR A 191 0.20 -15.68 12.47
C TYR A 191 -0.30 -16.62 13.56
N GLU A 192 0.62 -17.14 14.38
CA GLU A 192 0.31 -17.99 15.55
C GLU A 192 -0.65 -17.30 16.54
N SER A 193 -0.64 -15.97 16.59
CA SER A 193 -1.58 -15.16 17.37
C SER A 193 -3.03 -15.23 16.90
N GLY A 194 -3.34 -15.98 15.84
CA GLY A 194 -4.67 -16.08 15.23
C GLY A 194 -5.02 -14.90 14.31
N VAL A 195 -4.13 -13.90 14.19
CA VAL A 195 -4.32 -12.76 13.31
C VAL A 195 -3.97 -13.15 11.87
N SER A 196 -4.85 -12.83 10.93
CA SER A 196 -4.55 -12.91 9.49
C SER A 196 -4.29 -11.53 8.91
N ARG A 197 -3.24 -11.39 8.09
CA ARG A 197 -2.88 -10.14 7.40
C ARG A 197 -2.75 -10.37 5.90
N SER A 198 -2.90 -9.31 5.12
CA SER A 198 -2.64 -9.39 3.68
C SER A 198 -1.15 -9.60 3.40
N LEU A 199 -0.83 -10.23 2.27
CA LEU A 199 0.54 -10.39 1.81
C LEU A 199 1.28 -9.04 1.74
N GLU A 200 0.65 -8.00 1.19
CA GLU A 200 1.30 -6.70 1.01
C GLU A 200 1.67 -6.04 2.35
N SER A 201 0.75 -6.08 3.32
CA SER A 201 1.03 -5.55 4.67
C SER A 201 2.14 -6.35 5.36
N THR A 202 2.17 -7.65 5.15
CA THR A 202 3.12 -8.55 5.81
C THR A 202 4.53 -8.34 5.25
N VAL A 203 4.68 -8.39 3.92
CA VAL A 203 5.97 -8.13 3.24
C VAL A 203 6.52 -6.76 3.64
N ARG A 204 5.68 -5.72 3.61
CA ARG A 204 6.07 -4.34 3.95
C ARG A 204 6.60 -4.23 5.38
N ASN A 205 5.85 -4.76 6.34
CA ASN A 205 6.22 -4.68 7.75
C ASN A 205 7.47 -5.52 8.06
N ASN A 206 7.55 -6.74 7.53
CA ASN A 206 8.68 -7.63 7.77
C ASN A 206 9.97 -7.09 7.13
N LEU A 207 9.86 -6.48 5.95
CA LEU A 207 11.00 -5.84 5.30
C LEU A 207 11.50 -4.62 6.09
N LEU A 208 10.61 -3.72 6.51
CA LEU A 208 11.00 -2.57 7.35
C LEU A 208 11.60 -3.01 8.70
N THR A 209 10.98 -4.00 9.33
CA THR A 209 11.49 -4.56 10.60
C THR A 209 12.89 -5.14 10.40
N GLY A 210 13.10 -5.90 9.31
CA GLY A 210 14.41 -6.47 9.01
C GLY A 210 15.48 -5.44 8.68
N ILE A 211 15.13 -4.38 7.94
CA ILE A 211 16.05 -3.27 7.65
C ILE A 211 16.46 -2.58 8.96
N SER A 212 15.50 -2.27 9.82
CA SER A 212 15.76 -1.61 11.12
C SER A 212 16.60 -2.50 12.04
N GLN A 213 16.25 -3.78 12.17
CA GLN A 213 17.02 -4.72 12.99
C GLN A 213 18.43 -4.94 12.46
N MET A 214 18.61 -4.99 11.14
CA MET A 214 19.94 -5.10 10.54
C MET A 214 20.79 -3.86 10.82
N ALA A 215 20.24 -2.66 10.63
CA ALA A 215 20.92 -1.41 10.95
C ALA A 215 21.33 -1.36 12.43
N GLY A 216 20.41 -1.72 13.33
CA GLY A 216 20.67 -1.85 14.76
C GLY A 216 21.81 -2.77 15.13
N LYS A 217 21.83 -3.98 14.56
CA LYS A 217 22.87 -4.97 14.82
C LYS A 217 24.23 -4.53 14.27
N ILE A 218 24.27 -3.85 13.12
CA ILE A 218 25.50 -3.25 12.58
C ILE A 218 26.00 -2.15 13.52
N ALA A 219 25.12 -1.26 14.00
CA ALA A 219 25.49 -0.21 14.94
C ALA A 219 26.03 -0.79 16.27
N LEU A 220 25.38 -1.83 16.79
CA LEU A 220 25.85 -2.56 17.97
C LEU A 220 27.23 -3.18 17.74
N GLN A 221 27.44 -3.83 16.60
CA GLN A 221 28.73 -4.43 16.27
C GLN A 221 29.83 -3.39 16.15
N ASN A 222 29.53 -2.22 15.56
CA ASN A 222 30.48 -1.12 15.48
C ASN A 222 30.87 -0.63 16.89
N ALA A 223 29.92 -0.53 17.82
CA ALA A 223 30.23 -0.17 19.21
C ALA A 223 31.20 -1.17 19.85
N ILE A 224 30.92 -2.47 19.70
CA ILE A 224 31.77 -3.56 20.20
C ILE A 224 33.18 -3.48 19.58
N ASP A 225 33.26 -3.32 18.27
CA ASP A 225 34.54 -3.26 17.54
C ASP A 225 35.37 -2.02 17.92
N MET A 226 34.70 -0.93 18.30
CA MET A 226 35.33 0.30 18.78
C MET A 226 35.61 0.29 20.29
N GLY A 227 35.14 -0.73 21.03
CA GLY A 227 35.27 -0.79 22.49
C GLY A 227 34.37 0.19 23.23
N GLU A 228 33.31 0.68 22.59
CA GLU A 228 32.38 1.66 23.14
C GLU A 228 31.19 0.99 23.83
N ASP A 229 30.80 1.54 24.97
CA ASP A 229 29.71 1.00 25.81
C ASP A 229 28.38 1.72 25.61
N LEU A 230 28.40 2.95 25.07
CA LEU A 230 27.23 3.82 25.05
C LEU A 230 26.62 3.92 23.64
N MET A 231 25.30 3.90 23.59
CA MET A 231 24.49 4.06 22.39
C MET A 231 23.41 5.11 22.64
N GLU A 232 23.20 6.05 21.73
CA GLU A 232 22.07 6.99 21.83
C GLU A 232 20.91 6.52 20.93
N ILE A 233 19.70 6.45 21.49
CA ILE A 233 18.49 6.04 20.77
C ILE A 233 17.93 7.21 19.97
N THR A 234 17.44 6.95 18.75
CA THR A 234 16.73 7.97 17.97
C THR A 234 15.43 8.40 18.64
N ALA A 235 14.90 9.56 18.25
CA ALA A 235 13.64 10.08 18.76
C ALA A 235 12.78 10.64 17.62
N HIS A 236 11.46 10.46 17.74
CA HIS A 236 10.48 10.97 16.79
C HIS A 236 9.12 11.24 17.45
N ALA A 237 8.39 12.23 16.92
CA ALA A 237 7.03 12.48 17.33
C ALA A 237 6.09 11.29 17.02
N GLY A 238 5.11 11.05 17.89
CA GLY A 238 4.14 9.97 17.70
C GLY A 238 4.69 8.56 17.93
N ALA A 239 5.82 8.44 18.64
CA ALA A 239 6.26 7.18 19.23
C ALA A 239 5.12 6.56 20.06
N ARG A 240 5.12 5.23 20.16
CA ARG A 240 4.17 4.54 21.05
C ARG A 240 4.38 5.06 22.48
N PRO A 241 3.33 5.23 23.31
CA PRO A 241 3.49 5.73 24.69
C PRO A 241 4.48 4.94 25.57
N SER A 242 4.68 3.65 25.29
CA SER A 242 5.68 2.82 25.98
C SER A 242 7.11 3.01 25.46
N HIS A 243 7.29 3.67 24.32
CA HIS A 243 8.59 3.92 23.68
C HIS A 243 9.05 5.36 23.91
N SER A 244 8.11 6.30 24.08
CA SER A 244 8.41 7.69 24.40
C SER A 244 9.22 7.88 25.68
N VAL A 245 9.18 6.90 26.60
CA VAL A 245 9.91 6.95 27.88
C VAL A 245 11.42 6.80 27.73
N TRP A 246 11.90 6.11 26.69
CA TRP A 246 13.32 5.86 26.46
C TRP A 246 13.87 6.49 25.18
N GLN A 247 13.02 7.05 24.30
CA GLN A 247 13.50 7.68 23.07
C GLN A 247 14.46 8.84 23.37
N GLY A 248 15.50 8.98 22.54
CA GLY A 248 16.53 10.00 22.73
C GLY A 248 17.49 9.74 23.90
N GLN A 249 17.30 8.70 24.71
CA GLN A 249 18.17 8.40 25.85
C GLN A 249 19.42 7.63 25.43
N ILE A 250 20.43 7.66 26.31
CA ILE A 250 21.65 6.89 26.15
C ILE A 250 21.52 5.58 26.91
N VAL A 251 21.92 4.50 26.24
CA VAL A 251 21.92 3.12 26.73
C VAL A 251 23.35 2.65 26.88
N SER A 252 23.67 2.06 28.03
CA SER A 252 24.89 1.30 28.26
C SER A 252 24.66 -0.18 27.90
N LEU A 253 25.54 -0.73 27.08
CA LEU A 253 25.54 -2.13 26.69
C LEU A 253 25.93 -3.05 27.86
N SER A 254 26.82 -2.60 28.75
CA SER A 254 27.26 -3.31 29.95
C SER A 254 26.37 -3.09 31.18
N GLY A 255 25.46 -2.11 31.14
CA GLY A 255 24.58 -1.75 32.26
C GLY A 255 25.21 -0.77 33.26
N ARG A 256 26.11 0.09 32.79
CA ARG A 256 26.76 1.15 33.57
C ARG A 256 25.73 2.08 34.22
N SER A 257 25.90 2.32 35.52
CA SER A 257 25.05 3.23 36.31
C SER A 257 25.04 4.64 35.72
N GLY A 258 23.87 5.27 35.70
CA GLY A 258 23.65 6.61 35.13
C GLY A 258 23.09 6.61 33.69
N TYR A 259 22.97 5.44 33.07
CA TYR A 259 22.40 5.25 31.73
C TYR A 259 21.28 4.21 31.77
N LEU A 260 20.44 4.18 30.73
CA LEU A 260 19.55 3.04 30.53
C LEU A 260 20.37 1.80 30.18
N ASN A 261 19.81 0.61 30.38
CA ASN A 261 20.40 -0.65 29.94
C ASN A 261 19.48 -1.35 28.92
N LEU A 262 19.93 -2.49 28.38
CA LEU A 262 19.19 -3.27 27.38
C LEU A 262 17.81 -3.76 27.88
N ILE A 263 17.67 -4.01 29.18
CA ILE A 263 16.41 -4.44 29.81
C ILE A 263 15.44 -3.26 29.89
N ASP A 264 15.91 -2.07 30.25
CA ASP A 264 15.07 -0.86 30.39
C ASP A 264 14.33 -0.50 29.09
N ILE A 265 14.95 -0.81 27.94
CA ILE A 265 14.38 -0.57 26.61
C ILE A 265 13.68 -1.79 26.00
N GLY A 266 13.69 -2.93 26.70
CA GLY A 266 13.14 -4.19 26.22
C GLY A 266 13.84 -4.72 24.97
N TYR A 267 15.16 -4.60 24.88
CA TYR A 267 15.91 -5.09 23.72
C TYR A 267 15.78 -6.61 23.61
N GLY A 268 15.35 -7.10 22.44
CA GLY A 268 15.05 -8.51 22.21
C GLY A 268 13.58 -8.89 22.46
N ASP A 269 12.79 -8.02 23.10
CA ASP A 269 11.35 -8.23 23.25
C ASP A 269 10.57 -7.74 22.03
N VAL A 270 9.55 -8.50 21.63
CA VAL A 270 8.69 -8.16 20.48
C VAL A 270 8.02 -6.79 20.64
N ALA A 271 7.78 -6.34 21.87
CA ALA A 271 7.17 -5.05 22.16
C ALA A 271 8.18 -3.91 22.45
N GLY A 272 9.47 -4.23 22.59
CA GLY A 272 10.52 -3.29 23.01
C GLY A 272 11.26 -2.62 21.85
N PHE A 273 12.45 -2.10 22.14
CA PHE A 273 13.33 -1.46 21.16
C PHE A 273 13.72 -2.44 20.05
N GLN A 274 13.62 -2.00 18.79
CA GLN A 274 13.74 -2.83 17.57
C GLN A 274 12.77 -4.01 17.47
N GLY A 275 11.72 -4.00 18.30
CA GLY A 275 10.59 -4.92 18.23
C GLY A 275 9.61 -4.61 17.08
N ALA A 276 8.49 -5.34 17.07
CA ALA A 276 7.54 -5.30 15.97
C ALA A 276 6.92 -3.90 15.76
N ASN A 277 7.12 -3.33 14.57
CA ASN A 277 6.68 -1.98 14.18
C ASN A 277 7.29 -0.84 15.02
N CYS A 278 8.45 -1.07 15.66
CA CYS A 278 9.27 -0.01 16.22
C CYS A 278 10.02 0.70 15.08
N TYR A 279 10.14 2.03 15.14
CA TYR A 279 10.88 2.84 14.16
C TYR A 279 12.14 3.47 14.74
N HIS A 280 12.47 3.13 15.99
CA HIS A 280 13.66 3.62 16.65
C HIS A 280 14.88 2.79 16.24
N ASP A 281 16.01 3.47 16.19
CA ASP A 281 17.32 2.89 15.97
C ASP A 281 18.29 3.52 16.98
N TRP A 282 19.56 3.13 16.93
CA TRP A 282 20.59 3.69 17.77
C TRP A 282 21.91 3.85 17.02
N PHE A 283 22.80 4.64 17.59
CA PHE A 283 24.16 4.84 17.07
C PHE A 283 25.13 4.96 18.25
N VAL A 284 26.40 4.69 17.97
CA VAL A 284 27.47 4.73 18.96
C VAL A 284 27.60 6.14 19.53
N PHE A 285 27.68 6.26 20.85
CA PHE A 285 27.85 7.51 21.57
C PHE A 285 29.21 7.54 22.26
N PHE A 286 30.12 8.39 21.80
CA PHE A 286 31.46 8.52 22.35
C PHE A 286 31.45 9.52 23.51
N GLU A 287 31.66 9.04 24.73
CA GLU A 287 31.64 9.90 25.91
C GLU A 287 32.73 10.99 25.83
N GLY A 288 32.33 12.25 26.05
CA GLY A 288 33.23 13.40 25.94
C GLY A 288 33.53 13.89 24.52
N ILE A 289 33.08 13.17 23.48
CA ILE A 289 33.26 13.56 22.06
C ILE A 289 31.90 13.78 21.38
N SER A 290 30.97 12.85 21.53
CA SER A 290 29.64 12.94 20.96
C SER A 290 28.81 14.02 21.66
N THR A 291 28.15 14.85 20.86
CA THR A 291 27.04 15.69 21.31
C THR A 291 25.74 14.91 21.16
N ARG A 292 24.81 15.09 22.12
CA ARG A 292 23.45 14.53 22.02
C ARG A 292 22.79 14.95 20.72
N ASN A 293 22.12 14.02 20.05
CA ASN A 293 21.36 14.31 18.83
C ASN A 293 20.06 15.08 19.11
N TYR A 294 19.57 15.04 20.35
CA TYR A 294 18.35 15.71 20.75
C TYR A 294 18.55 16.52 22.04
N THR A 295 18.13 17.77 22.00
CA THR A 295 18.00 18.60 23.21
C THR A 295 16.79 18.15 24.04
N GLN A 296 16.79 18.47 25.33
CA GLN A 296 15.63 18.15 26.19
C GLN A 296 14.34 18.77 25.65
N SER A 297 14.39 20.02 25.17
CA SER A 297 13.24 20.70 24.57
C SER A 297 12.68 19.97 23.35
N GLN A 298 13.54 19.37 22.50
CA GLN A 298 13.08 18.58 21.35
C GLN A 298 12.43 17.25 21.78
N LEU A 299 12.98 16.61 22.82
CA LEU A 299 12.38 15.39 23.36
C LEU A 299 11.03 15.67 24.02
N ASP A 300 10.91 16.77 24.74
CA ASP A 300 9.65 17.23 25.33
C ASP A 300 8.62 17.51 24.23
N GLU A 301 9.02 18.15 23.13
CA GLU A 301 8.16 18.37 21.95
C GLU A 301 7.74 17.05 21.28
N PHE A 302 8.64 16.10 21.07
CA PHE A 302 8.29 14.79 20.48
C PHE A 302 7.37 13.96 21.37
N ASN A 303 7.52 14.12 22.68
CA ASN A 303 6.69 13.48 23.70
C ASN A 303 5.40 14.23 23.99
N ASP A 304 5.24 15.46 23.48
CA ASP A 304 4.08 16.29 23.76
C ASP A 304 2.80 15.69 23.14
N GLN A 305 1.91 15.20 24.01
CA GLN A 305 0.60 14.67 23.62
C GLN A 305 -0.50 15.75 23.62
N SER A 306 -0.17 16.99 24.01
CA SER A 306 -1.09 18.11 24.05
C SER A 306 -1.52 18.53 22.64
N LYS A 307 -0.68 18.30 21.63
CA LYS A 307 -1.02 18.52 20.22
C LYS A 307 -2.16 17.60 19.80
N LYS A 308 -3.34 18.20 19.58
CA LYS A 308 -4.54 17.54 19.07
C LYS A 308 -4.88 18.07 17.69
N TYR A 309 -5.32 17.15 16.83
CA TYR A 309 -5.89 17.44 15.53
C TYR A 309 -7.39 17.21 15.60
N GLU A 310 -8.19 18.25 15.34
CA GLU A 310 -9.64 18.09 15.24
C GLU A 310 -10.02 17.69 13.81
N PHE A 311 -10.77 16.60 13.67
CA PHE A 311 -11.31 16.17 12.39
C PHE A 311 -12.70 15.55 12.55
N ASN A 312 -13.70 16.11 11.88
CA ASN A 312 -15.11 15.70 11.96
C ASN A 312 -15.65 15.62 13.41
N GLY A 313 -15.33 16.63 14.24
CA GLY A 313 -15.79 16.72 15.62
C GLY A 313 -15.14 15.72 16.58
N LYS A 314 -14.01 15.12 16.18
CA LYS A 314 -13.19 14.25 17.03
C LYS A 314 -11.75 14.75 17.05
N GLU A 315 -11.17 14.77 18.24
CA GLU A 315 -9.75 15.07 18.44
C GLU A 315 -8.87 13.81 18.33
N TYR A 316 -7.67 13.98 17.79
CA TYR A 316 -6.66 12.94 17.62
C TYR A 316 -5.30 13.45 18.11
N SER A 317 -4.62 12.70 18.98
CA SER A 317 -3.18 12.90 19.24
C SER A 317 -2.32 12.57 18.00
N GLU A 318 -1.03 12.92 18.03
CA GLU A 318 -0.04 12.55 17.01
C GLU A 318 -0.03 11.04 16.70
N TYR A 319 -0.09 10.21 17.75
CA TYR A 319 -0.15 8.76 17.64
C TYR A 319 -1.47 8.27 17.05
N GLU A 320 -2.61 8.77 17.55
CA GLU A 320 -3.94 8.38 17.06
C GLU A 320 -4.19 8.81 15.61
N ALA A 321 -3.68 9.97 15.21
CA ALA A 321 -3.71 10.41 13.82
C ALA A 321 -2.93 9.42 12.93
N GLY A 322 -1.78 8.92 13.39
CA GLY A 322 -1.03 7.87 12.69
C GLY A 322 -1.83 6.57 12.56
N GLN A 323 -2.53 6.17 13.61
CA GLN A 323 -3.42 5.00 13.59
C GLN A 323 -4.59 5.20 12.62
N LYS A 324 -5.16 6.40 12.59
CA LYS A 324 -6.27 6.76 11.70
C LYS A 324 -5.84 6.77 10.24
N MET A 325 -4.66 7.31 9.91
CA MET A 325 -4.04 7.21 8.57
C MET A 325 -3.96 5.75 8.13
N ARG A 326 -3.40 4.87 8.98
CA ARG A 326 -3.30 3.42 8.68
C ARG A 326 -4.67 2.77 8.51
N GLN A 327 -5.69 3.19 9.26
CA GLN A 327 -7.06 2.70 9.08
C GLN A 327 -7.62 3.08 7.70
N ILE A 328 -7.45 4.32 7.28
CA ILE A 328 -7.89 4.80 5.96
C ILE A 328 -7.15 4.05 4.85
N GLU A 329 -5.84 3.91 4.94
CA GLU A 329 -5.02 3.15 3.97
C GLU A 329 -5.47 1.68 3.83
N ARG A 330 -5.80 1.02 4.95
CA ARG A 330 -6.36 -0.34 4.94
C ARG A 330 -7.71 -0.38 4.23
N SER A 331 -8.58 0.59 4.48
CA SER A 331 -9.90 0.67 3.83
C SER A 331 -9.79 0.88 2.32
N ILE A 332 -8.84 1.73 1.88
CA ILE A 332 -8.52 1.95 0.47
C ILE A 332 -8.00 0.66 -0.16
N SER A 333 -7.08 -0.03 0.52
CA SER A 333 -6.52 -1.30 0.04
C SER A 333 -7.60 -2.36 -0.12
N GLN A 334 -8.55 -2.42 0.81
CA GLN A 334 -9.67 -3.34 0.72
C GLN A 334 -10.53 -3.05 -0.51
N THR A 335 -10.91 -1.80 -0.73
CA THR A 335 -11.71 -1.40 -1.91
C THR A 335 -10.96 -1.62 -3.22
N LYS A 336 -9.64 -1.42 -3.25
CA LYS A 336 -8.81 -1.79 -4.40
C LYS A 336 -8.86 -3.30 -4.70
N ARG A 337 -8.82 -4.16 -3.68
CA ARG A 337 -8.97 -5.63 -3.87
C ARG A 337 -10.35 -5.99 -4.41
N GLU A 338 -11.39 -5.37 -3.88
CA GLU A 338 -12.77 -5.55 -4.37
C GLU A 338 -12.86 -5.16 -5.86
N LEU A 339 -12.29 -4.03 -6.27
CA LEU A 339 -12.27 -3.61 -7.67
C LEU A 339 -11.54 -4.61 -8.59
N VAL A 340 -10.44 -5.21 -8.13
CA VAL A 340 -9.75 -6.27 -8.88
C VAL A 340 -10.66 -7.49 -9.07
N GLY A 341 -11.38 -7.90 -8.02
CA GLY A 341 -12.34 -9.01 -8.10
C GLY A 341 -13.52 -8.71 -9.03
N LEU A 342 -14.08 -7.51 -8.94
CA LEU A 342 -15.24 -7.08 -9.73
C LEU A 342 -14.93 -6.93 -11.22
N ASP A 343 -13.71 -6.46 -11.57
CA ASP A 343 -13.22 -6.44 -12.95
C ASP A 343 -13.07 -7.87 -13.50
N ALA A 344 -12.62 -8.82 -12.67
CA ALA A 344 -12.50 -10.22 -13.06
C ALA A 344 -13.84 -10.93 -13.27
N THR A 345 -14.91 -10.48 -12.60
CA THR A 345 -16.28 -11.01 -12.76
C THR A 345 -17.15 -10.23 -13.77
N ASP A 346 -16.59 -9.22 -14.45
CA ASP A 346 -17.29 -8.27 -15.34
C ASP A 346 -18.51 -7.57 -14.69
N ASP A 347 -18.50 -7.41 -13.36
CA ASP A 347 -19.57 -6.72 -12.63
C ASP A 347 -19.37 -5.19 -12.68
N LYS A 348 -19.78 -4.60 -13.79
CA LYS A 348 -19.60 -3.16 -14.08
C LYS A 348 -20.34 -2.25 -13.11
N GLU A 349 -21.48 -2.69 -12.59
CA GLU A 349 -22.31 -1.89 -11.68
C GLU A 349 -21.63 -1.79 -10.33
N MET A 350 -21.29 -2.93 -9.72
CA MET A 350 -20.54 -2.93 -8.46
C MET A 350 -19.15 -2.31 -8.63
N PHE A 351 -18.48 -2.50 -9.78
CA PHE A 351 -17.21 -1.85 -10.06
C PHE A 351 -17.36 -0.31 -10.02
N THR A 352 -18.43 0.22 -10.60
CA THR A 352 -18.71 1.67 -10.57
C THR A 352 -19.02 2.13 -9.14
N ALA A 353 -19.82 1.38 -8.38
CA ALA A 353 -20.11 1.66 -6.97
C ALA A 353 -18.83 1.75 -6.11
N ARG A 354 -17.96 0.74 -6.24
CA ARG A 354 -16.69 0.69 -5.51
C ARG A 354 -15.70 1.74 -5.99
N SER A 355 -15.77 2.17 -7.25
CA SER A 355 -14.96 3.28 -7.77
C SER A 355 -15.34 4.62 -7.14
N ILE A 356 -16.63 4.88 -6.94
CA ILE A 356 -17.11 6.06 -6.21
C ILE A 356 -16.64 6.01 -4.75
N TYR A 357 -16.79 4.85 -4.11
CA TYR A 357 -16.33 4.66 -2.73
C TYR A 357 -14.83 4.88 -2.58
N LEU A 358 -14.01 4.33 -3.50
CA LEU A 358 -12.57 4.53 -3.54
C LEU A 358 -12.20 6.01 -3.68
N LYS A 359 -12.92 6.77 -4.51
CA LYS A 359 -12.67 8.21 -4.69
C LYS A 359 -12.91 8.97 -3.38
N ARG A 360 -13.98 8.67 -2.65
CA ARG A 360 -14.27 9.26 -1.34
C ARG A 360 -13.25 8.92 -0.28
N GLN A 361 -12.81 7.66 -0.23
CA GLN A 361 -11.75 7.26 0.71
C GLN A 361 -10.44 8.01 0.44
N ARG A 362 -10.13 8.31 -0.82
CA ARG A 362 -8.96 9.12 -1.19
C ARG A 362 -9.12 10.58 -0.79
N GLU A 363 -10.30 11.17 -1.00
CA GLU A 363 -10.59 12.54 -0.56
C GLU A 363 -10.48 12.65 0.98
N LEU A 364 -11.08 11.70 1.71
CA LEU A 364 -10.92 11.60 3.16
C LEU A 364 -9.45 11.46 3.58
N TYR A 365 -8.66 10.69 2.83
CA TYR A 365 -7.24 10.50 3.12
C TYR A 365 -6.43 11.78 2.87
N ASP A 366 -6.75 12.50 1.81
CA ASP A 366 -6.11 13.78 1.47
C ASP A 366 -6.48 14.85 2.52
N GLU A 367 -7.76 15.02 2.84
CA GLU A 367 -8.24 15.95 3.87
C GLU A 367 -7.62 15.67 5.24
N PHE A 368 -7.61 14.40 5.66
CA PHE A 368 -7.05 14.02 6.96
C PHE A 368 -5.53 14.20 7.01
N SER A 369 -4.83 13.93 5.91
CA SER A 369 -3.39 14.19 5.77
C SER A 369 -3.07 15.68 5.85
N GLU A 370 -3.87 16.52 5.20
CA GLU A 370 -3.72 17.99 5.23
C GLU A 370 -3.95 18.54 6.65
N VAL A 371 -5.02 18.12 7.32
CA VAL A 371 -5.32 18.55 8.70
C VAL A 371 -4.24 18.13 9.70
N THR A 372 -3.68 16.94 9.52
CA THR A 372 -2.68 16.40 10.46
C THR A 372 -1.24 16.69 10.08
N GLY A 373 -0.99 17.19 8.86
CA GLY A 373 0.35 17.34 8.29
C GLY A 373 1.09 16.02 8.02
N LYS A 374 0.42 14.86 8.17
CA LYS A 374 1.07 13.55 8.04
C LYS A 374 1.30 13.17 6.59
N GLU A 375 2.50 12.68 6.29
CA GLU A 375 2.86 12.23 4.96
C GLU A 375 1.99 11.05 4.52
N LYS A 376 1.56 11.10 3.25
CA LYS A 376 0.85 10.00 2.60
C LYS A 376 1.85 8.94 2.16
N LEU A 377 1.62 7.68 2.52
CA LEU A 377 2.49 6.56 2.15
C LEU A 377 1.82 5.67 1.08
N PRO A 378 2.09 5.87 -0.23
CA PRO A 378 1.37 5.15 -1.29
C PRO A 378 1.58 3.64 -1.26
N LEU A 379 2.74 3.18 -0.77
CA LEU A 379 3.07 1.77 -0.61
C LEU A 379 2.15 1.07 0.40
N ASN A 380 1.58 1.80 1.36
CA ASN A 380 0.64 1.25 2.32
C ASN A 380 -0.70 0.88 1.69
N GLN A 381 -0.97 1.43 0.50
CA GLN A 381 -2.16 1.15 -0.29
C GLN A 381 -1.87 0.22 -1.49
N LEU A 382 -0.71 -0.43 -1.50
CA LEU A 382 -0.32 -1.37 -2.55
C LEU A 382 -1.24 -2.60 -2.50
N VAL A 383 -1.77 -2.98 -3.66
CA VAL A 383 -2.60 -4.16 -3.84
C VAL A 383 -2.15 -4.88 -5.09
N TYR A 384 -1.91 -6.19 -4.98
CA TYR A 384 -1.58 -7.02 -6.14
C TYR A 384 -2.69 -6.94 -7.21
N ASN A 385 -2.31 -6.85 -8.48
CA ASN A 385 -3.20 -6.66 -9.64
C ASN A 385 -4.01 -5.35 -9.70
N PHE A 386 -3.90 -4.45 -8.73
CA PHE A 386 -4.41 -3.08 -8.86
C PHE A 386 -3.34 -2.17 -9.49
N ASP A 387 -3.17 -2.30 -10.80
CA ASP A 387 -2.18 -1.55 -11.58
C ASP A 387 -2.72 -0.19 -12.09
N ARG A 388 -1.90 0.53 -12.88
CA ARG A 388 -2.27 1.82 -13.48
C ARG A 388 -3.53 1.71 -14.36
N LYS A 389 -3.70 0.61 -15.09
CA LYS A 389 -4.88 0.40 -15.95
C LYS A 389 -6.14 0.32 -15.08
N LYS A 390 -6.12 -0.48 -14.00
CA LYS A 390 -7.25 -0.57 -13.05
C LYS A 390 -7.54 0.77 -12.38
N ALA A 391 -6.50 1.50 -11.98
CA ALA A 391 -6.66 2.82 -11.39
C ALA A 391 -7.31 3.83 -12.36
N VAL A 392 -6.94 3.78 -13.64
CA VAL A 392 -7.54 4.60 -14.70
C VAL A 392 -8.99 4.18 -14.95
N GLN A 393 -9.29 2.88 -15.05
CA GLN A 393 -10.67 2.38 -15.20
C GLN A 393 -11.58 2.85 -14.08
N ALA A 394 -11.14 2.71 -12.82
CA ALA A 394 -11.91 3.17 -11.66
C ALA A 394 -12.14 4.70 -11.69
N THR A 395 -11.13 5.46 -12.10
CA THR A 395 -11.25 6.93 -12.25
C THR A 395 -12.25 7.30 -13.33
N TRP A 396 -12.25 6.62 -14.47
CA TRP A 396 -13.21 6.86 -15.56
C TRP A 396 -14.64 6.48 -15.17
N ALA A 397 -14.82 5.35 -14.47
CA ALA A 397 -16.13 4.94 -13.95
C ALA A 397 -16.72 6.03 -13.04
N TYR A 398 -15.91 6.54 -12.10
CA TYR A 398 -16.29 7.68 -11.27
C TYR A 398 -16.60 8.94 -12.10
N LYS A 399 -15.72 9.35 -13.02
CA LYS A 399 -15.91 10.58 -13.83
C LYS A 399 -17.17 10.55 -14.67
N LYS A 400 -17.57 9.37 -15.18
CA LYS A 400 -18.81 9.22 -15.95
C LYS A 400 -20.03 9.52 -15.09
N VAL A 401 -20.04 9.04 -13.85
CA VAL A 401 -21.12 9.32 -12.88
C VAL A 401 -21.11 10.79 -12.47
N ASP A 402 -19.93 11.36 -12.18
CA ASP A 402 -19.77 12.77 -11.81
C ASP A 402 -20.32 13.71 -12.89
N LYS A 403 -19.95 13.50 -14.16
CA LYS A 403 -20.42 14.30 -15.29
C LYS A 403 -21.94 14.22 -15.48
N LEU A 404 -22.52 13.02 -15.32
CA LEU A 404 -23.96 12.84 -15.43
C LEU A 404 -24.69 13.49 -14.24
N ALA A 405 -24.17 13.34 -13.02
CA ALA A 405 -24.71 13.95 -11.82
C ALA A 405 -24.64 15.48 -11.88
N GLU A 406 -23.56 16.04 -12.41
CA GLU A 406 -23.41 17.47 -12.68
C GLU A 406 -24.48 17.99 -13.64
N LYS A 407 -24.70 17.30 -14.77
CA LYS A 407 -25.76 17.66 -15.72
C LYS A 407 -27.15 17.68 -15.07
N LEU A 408 -27.42 16.73 -14.17
CA LEU A 408 -28.76 16.53 -13.62
C LEU A 408 -29.04 17.32 -12.34
N TYR A 409 -28.02 17.56 -11.53
CA TYR A 409 -28.18 18.07 -10.16
C TYR A 409 -27.12 19.15 -9.84
N ASN A 410 -26.79 20.03 -10.80
CA ASN A 410 -25.73 21.03 -10.67
C ASN A 410 -25.93 22.02 -9.51
N ILE A 411 -27.17 22.18 -9.04
CA ILE A 411 -27.51 23.06 -7.92
C ILE A 411 -27.04 22.53 -6.55
N TYR A 412 -26.57 21.28 -6.49
CA TYR A 412 -26.12 20.64 -5.26
C TYR A 412 -24.61 20.46 -5.22
N ASN A 413 -24.08 20.26 -4.00
CA ASN A 413 -22.67 19.96 -3.86
C ASN A 413 -22.32 18.62 -4.54
N LYS A 414 -21.06 18.51 -4.91
CA LYS A 414 -20.54 17.41 -5.73
C LYS A 414 -20.82 16.02 -5.15
N ASN A 415 -20.74 15.86 -3.83
CA ASN A 415 -20.92 14.56 -3.19
C ASN A 415 -22.40 14.16 -3.11
N GLU A 416 -23.28 15.12 -2.87
CA GLU A 416 -24.73 14.92 -2.88
C GLU A 416 -25.24 14.51 -4.26
N ARG A 417 -24.87 15.25 -5.31
CA ARG A 417 -25.30 14.94 -6.69
C ARG A 417 -24.89 13.53 -7.11
N ILE A 418 -23.66 13.11 -6.78
CA ILE A 418 -23.17 11.76 -7.09
C ILE A 418 -23.95 10.70 -6.32
N ASN A 419 -24.27 10.96 -5.04
CA ASN A 419 -25.07 10.03 -4.21
C ASN A 419 -26.47 9.83 -4.75
N LEU A 420 -27.17 10.92 -5.11
CA LEU A 420 -28.53 10.87 -5.65
C LEU A 420 -28.61 9.98 -6.90
N LEU A 421 -27.60 10.08 -7.78
CA LEU A 421 -27.51 9.27 -8.99
C LEU A 421 -27.12 7.81 -8.70
N ALA A 422 -26.06 7.63 -7.91
CA ALA A 422 -25.41 6.34 -7.71
C ALA A 422 -26.32 5.36 -6.95
N ARG A 423 -27.09 5.83 -5.95
CA ARG A 423 -28.00 4.96 -5.18
C ARG A 423 -29.02 4.26 -6.08
N HIS A 424 -29.55 4.97 -7.07
CA HIS A 424 -30.51 4.37 -8.00
C HIS A 424 -29.83 3.53 -9.08
N ASN A 425 -28.91 4.14 -9.85
CA ASN A 425 -28.35 3.52 -11.05
C ASN A 425 -27.52 2.26 -10.80
N LEU A 426 -27.07 2.04 -9.56
CA LEU A 426 -26.25 0.89 -9.17
C LEU A 426 -27.03 -0.18 -8.41
N PHE A 427 -28.27 0.12 -7.98
CA PHE A 427 -29.09 -0.78 -7.16
C PHE A 427 -30.57 -0.75 -7.60
N ASN A 428 -30.83 -0.67 -8.90
CA ASN A 428 -32.18 -0.61 -9.45
C ASN A 428 -32.83 -1.99 -9.65
N GLU A 429 -32.07 -3.09 -9.60
CA GLU A 429 -32.62 -4.45 -9.75
C GLU A 429 -33.66 -4.80 -8.68
N LYS A 430 -33.59 -4.17 -7.50
CA LYS A 430 -34.59 -4.29 -6.43
C LYS A 430 -36.02 -4.01 -6.92
N TRP A 431 -36.17 -3.20 -7.97
CA TRP A 431 -37.46 -2.84 -8.53
C TRP A 431 -38.10 -3.96 -9.36
N ASN A 432 -37.34 -4.93 -9.86
CA ASN A 432 -37.83 -6.00 -10.74
C ASN A 432 -38.93 -6.86 -10.09
N LYS A 433 -38.89 -7.00 -8.75
CA LYS A 433 -39.87 -7.75 -7.95
C LYS A 433 -40.67 -6.86 -6.99
N SER A 434 -40.59 -5.54 -7.14
CA SER A 434 -41.19 -4.59 -6.19
C SER A 434 -42.71 -4.64 -6.17
N GLU A 435 -43.34 -4.46 -5.01
CA GLU A 435 -44.79 -4.44 -4.86
C GLU A 435 -45.24 -3.20 -4.11
N PHE A 436 -46.55 -2.95 -4.11
CA PHE A 436 -47.12 -1.98 -3.18
C PHE A 436 -47.08 -2.54 -1.77
N ARG A 437 -46.85 -1.67 -0.78
CA ARG A 437 -46.74 -2.10 0.62
C ARG A 437 -48.03 -2.74 1.17
N THR A 438 -49.19 -2.38 0.61
CA THR A 438 -50.49 -2.96 0.98
C THR A 438 -51.41 -3.01 -0.24
N GLU A 439 -52.32 -3.98 -0.26
CA GLU A 439 -53.36 -4.10 -1.30
C GLU A 439 -54.27 -2.87 -1.36
N LYS A 440 -54.60 -2.28 -0.20
CA LYS A 440 -55.38 -1.04 -0.12
C LYS A 440 -54.68 0.11 -0.87
N SER A 441 -53.36 0.24 -0.72
CA SER A 441 -52.57 1.25 -1.43
C SER A 441 -52.58 1.01 -2.94
N LEU A 442 -52.37 -0.24 -3.36
CA LEU A 442 -52.44 -0.61 -4.77
C LEU A 442 -53.80 -0.28 -5.38
N GLN A 443 -54.88 -0.71 -4.73
CA GLN A 443 -56.24 -0.49 -5.21
C GLN A 443 -56.57 1.00 -5.32
N GLY A 444 -56.17 1.81 -4.33
CA GLY A 444 -56.35 3.26 -4.35
C GLY A 444 -55.64 3.91 -5.53
N HIS A 445 -54.34 3.65 -5.70
CA HIS A 445 -53.55 4.24 -6.78
C HIS A 445 -53.97 3.72 -8.17
N PHE A 446 -54.33 2.44 -8.31
CA PHE A 446 -54.83 1.90 -9.57
C PHE A 446 -56.17 2.54 -9.96
N LYS A 447 -57.10 2.72 -9.02
CA LYS A 447 -58.39 3.38 -9.28
C LYS A 447 -58.20 4.83 -9.75
N SER A 448 -57.25 5.55 -9.14
CA SER A 448 -56.97 6.94 -9.49
C SER A 448 -56.21 7.08 -10.81
N HIS A 449 -55.16 6.28 -11.02
CA HIS A 449 -54.18 6.52 -12.09
C HIS A 449 -54.18 5.46 -13.20
N GLY A 450 -54.75 4.27 -12.98
CA GLY A 450 -54.73 3.18 -13.98
C GLY A 450 -55.40 3.58 -15.31
N LYS A 451 -56.42 4.43 -15.25
CA LYS A 451 -57.12 4.96 -16.43
C LYS A 451 -56.25 5.90 -17.28
N GLU A 452 -55.25 6.57 -16.70
CA GLU A 452 -54.34 7.47 -17.41
C GLU A 452 -53.48 6.74 -18.46
N PHE A 453 -53.41 5.40 -18.35
CA PHE A 453 -52.64 4.50 -19.20
C PHE A 453 -53.50 3.46 -19.93
N ASN A 454 -54.83 3.53 -19.79
CA ASN A 454 -55.76 2.51 -20.30
C ASN A 454 -55.50 1.09 -19.77
N PHE A 455 -54.96 0.94 -18.55
CA PHE A 455 -54.77 -0.38 -17.95
C PHE A 455 -56.09 -0.97 -17.48
N LYS A 456 -56.29 -2.27 -17.74
CA LYS A 456 -57.47 -3.03 -17.32
C LYS A 456 -57.24 -3.76 -16.00
N THR A 457 -55.98 -4.03 -15.67
CA THR A 457 -55.61 -4.87 -14.52
C THR A 457 -54.59 -4.17 -13.61
N LYS A 458 -54.56 -4.55 -12.33
CA LYS A 458 -53.58 -4.05 -11.36
C LYS A 458 -52.17 -4.55 -11.70
N GLU A 459 -52.09 -5.74 -12.29
CA GLU A 459 -50.86 -6.40 -12.71
C GLU A 459 -50.15 -5.60 -13.81
N GLU A 460 -50.88 -5.07 -14.79
CA GLU A 460 -50.35 -4.16 -15.82
C GLU A 460 -49.75 -2.88 -15.21
N TYR A 461 -50.46 -2.32 -14.23
CA TYR A 461 -50.04 -1.12 -13.51
C TYR A 461 -48.74 -1.36 -12.71
N ILE A 462 -48.68 -2.45 -11.93
CA ILE A 462 -47.47 -2.84 -11.20
C ILE A 462 -46.32 -3.10 -12.17
N LYS A 463 -46.55 -3.86 -13.25
CA LYS A 463 -45.50 -4.19 -14.22
C LYS A 463 -44.92 -2.92 -14.88
N SER A 464 -45.75 -1.94 -15.18
CA SER A 464 -45.32 -0.67 -15.76
C SER A 464 -44.55 0.20 -14.75
N ALA A 465 -45.03 0.27 -13.50
CA ALA A 465 -44.32 0.95 -12.42
C ALA A 465 -42.94 0.33 -12.16
N ARG A 466 -42.85 -1.01 -12.06
CA ARG A 466 -41.60 -1.76 -11.95
C ARG A 466 -40.66 -1.42 -13.09
N LYS A 467 -41.16 -1.47 -14.33
CA LYS A 467 -40.40 -1.22 -15.55
C LYS A 467 -39.81 0.18 -15.55
N LEU A 468 -40.54 1.21 -15.10
CA LEU A 468 -40.01 2.56 -15.02
C LEU A 468 -39.00 2.70 -13.89
N LEU A 469 -39.33 2.20 -12.68
CA LEU A 469 -38.42 2.25 -11.53
C LEU A 469 -37.11 1.49 -11.80
N SER A 470 -37.12 0.42 -12.59
CA SER A 470 -35.90 -0.32 -12.93
C SER A 470 -35.06 0.35 -14.03
N LYS A 471 -35.51 1.44 -14.68
CA LYS A 471 -34.70 2.11 -15.71
C LYS A 471 -33.50 2.82 -15.08
N LYS A 472 -32.38 2.80 -15.82
CA LYS A 472 -31.22 3.64 -15.51
C LYS A 472 -31.52 5.09 -15.91
N ILE A 473 -31.14 6.00 -15.04
CA ILE A 473 -31.19 7.44 -15.27
C ILE A 473 -30.09 7.75 -16.30
N ASP A 474 -30.49 8.29 -17.45
CA ASP A 474 -29.62 8.68 -18.55
C ASP A 474 -29.49 10.21 -18.69
N GLY A 475 -30.39 10.97 -18.06
CA GLY A 475 -30.41 12.43 -18.11
C GLY A 475 -30.75 13.00 -19.49
N GLU A 476 -31.39 12.20 -20.35
CA GLU A 476 -31.90 12.60 -21.66
C GLU A 476 -33.40 12.30 -21.76
N ASN A 477 -33.77 11.04 -21.54
CA ASN A 477 -35.15 10.56 -21.56
C ASN A 477 -35.63 10.15 -20.16
N ILE A 478 -34.74 9.56 -19.37
CA ILE A 478 -35.02 9.09 -18.02
C ILE A 478 -34.29 9.97 -17.02
N PHE A 479 -35.09 10.65 -16.21
CA PHE A 479 -34.66 11.47 -15.09
C PHE A 479 -35.05 10.77 -13.80
N GLY A 480 -34.32 11.02 -12.72
CA GLY A 480 -34.66 10.38 -11.45
C GLY A 480 -33.68 10.68 -10.36
N TYR A 481 -33.90 10.17 -9.15
CA TYR A 481 -32.94 10.20 -8.05
C TYR A 481 -33.37 9.22 -6.94
N GLU A 482 -32.42 8.88 -6.06
CA GLU A 482 -32.71 8.18 -4.81
C GLU A 482 -32.07 8.88 -3.60
N THR A 483 -32.91 9.22 -2.63
CA THR A 483 -32.55 9.87 -1.36
C THR A 483 -31.87 8.90 -0.40
N LYS A 484 -31.36 9.40 0.74
CA LYS A 484 -30.72 8.54 1.74
C LYS A 484 -31.73 7.66 2.48
N ASP A 485 -32.96 8.15 2.67
CA ASP A 485 -34.07 7.41 3.28
C ASP A 485 -34.71 6.34 2.36
N GLY A 486 -34.19 6.21 1.13
CA GLY A 486 -34.58 5.20 0.14
C GLY A 486 -35.85 5.54 -0.64
N ARG A 487 -36.25 6.82 -0.67
CA ARG A 487 -37.25 7.32 -1.62
C ARG A 487 -36.62 7.42 -3.00
N THR A 488 -37.29 6.85 -3.98
CA THR A 488 -36.86 6.85 -5.39
C THR A 488 -37.93 7.50 -6.24
N VAL A 489 -37.54 8.42 -7.11
CA VAL A 489 -38.44 9.09 -8.06
C VAL A 489 -37.83 8.96 -9.43
N ILE A 490 -38.55 8.36 -10.39
CA ILE A 490 -38.10 8.19 -11.78
C ILE A 490 -39.17 8.78 -12.72
N TYR A 491 -38.73 9.59 -13.67
CA TYR A 491 -39.56 10.28 -14.66
C TYR A 491 -39.10 9.95 -16.08
N ASP A 492 -40.03 9.49 -16.92
CA ASP A 492 -39.85 9.28 -18.36
C ASP A 492 -40.39 10.52 -19.11
N LYS A 493 -39.48 11.35 -19.61
CA LYS A 493 -39.82 12.61 -20.28
C LYS A 493 -40.58 12.39 -21.59
N ALA A 494 -40.25 11.33 -22.34
CA ALA A 494 -40.87 11.08 -23.63
C ALA A 494 -42.35 10.66 -23.48
N LYS A 495 -42.68 9.97 -22.38
CA LYS A 495 -44.03 9.46 -22.13
C LYS A 495 -44.84 10.28 -21.12
N ASN A 496 -44.21 11.25 -20.48
CA ASN A 496 -44.75 11.98 -19.34
C ASN A 496 -45.24 11.03 -18.23
N GLU A 497 -44.39 10.08 -17.83
CA GLU A 497 -44.73 9.08 -16.80
C GLU A 497 -43.80 9.26 -15.60
N ILE A 498 -44.34 9.22 -14.38
CA ILE A 498 -43.55 9.25 -13.15
C ILE A 498 -43.87 8.05 -12.28
N ALA A 499 -42.84 7.39 -11.77
CA ALA A 499 -42.94 6.34 -10.78
C ALA A 499 -42.20 6.77 -9.50
N ILE A 500 -42.83 6.51 -8.37
CA ILE A 500 -42.27 6.81 -7.05
C ILE A 500 -42.25 5.52 -6.24
N GLY A 501 -41.14 5.28 -5.56
CA GLY A 501 -40.94 4.15 -4.65
C GLY A 501 -40.33 4.57 -3.32
N GLN A 502 -40.37 3.65 -2.36
CA GLN A 502 -39.73 3.78 -1.06
C GLN A 502 -39.19 2.42 -0.62
N ASN A 503 -37.88 2.33 -0.37
CA ASN A 503 -37.22 1.14 0.18
C ASN A 503 -37.60 -0.16 -0.57
N GLY A 504 -37.63 -0.09 -1.91
CA GLY A 504 -37.98 -1.23 -2.77
C GLY A 504 -39.48 -1.50 -2.93
N TYR A 505 -40.36 -0.74 -2.27
CA TYR A 505 -41.81 -0.80 -2.47
C TYR A 505 -42.29 0.30 -3.41
N ILE A 506 -43.23 -0.02 -4.29
CA ILE A 506 -43.89 0.94 -5.16
C ILE A 506 -44.81 1.81 -4.30
N LYS A 507 -44.73 3.13 -4.49
CA LYS A 507 -45.62 4.11 -3.85
C LYS A 507 -46.71 4.56 -4.80
N THR A 508 -46.37 4.90 -6.04
CA THR A 508 -47.34 5.34 -7.06
C THR A 508 -46.71 5.36 -8.45
N PHE A 509 -47.55 5.36 -9.48
CA PHE A 509 -47.19 5.51 -10.89
C PHE A 509 -48.30 6.28 -11.63
N TYR A 510 -47.98 7.39 -12.30
CA TYR A 510 -48.99 8.27 -12.91
C TYR A 510 -48.38 9.23 -13.93
N LYS A 511 -49.23 9.99 -14.63
CA LYS A 511 -48.82 11.07 -15.54
C LYS A 511 -48.98 12.43 -14.85
N PRO A 512 -47.89 13.13 -14.50
CA PRO A 512 -47.99 14.41 -13.81
C PRO A 512 -48.54 15.51 -14.73
N THR A 513 -49.40 16.37 -14.19
CA THR A 513 -50.00 17.50 -14.94
C THR A 513 -48.96 18.57 -15.29
N LYS A 514 -48.05 18.89 -14.36
CA LYS A 514 -46.93 19.82 -14.59
C LYS A 514 -45.73 19.17 -15.31
N GLN A 515 -45.89 17.95 -15.84
CA GLN A 515 -44.85 17.26 -16.61
C GLN A 515 -43.47 17.24 -15.93
N TYR A 516 -42.42 17.69 -16.62
CA TYR A 516 -41.06 17.73 -16.10
C TYR A 516 -40.89 18.67 -14.90
N ASP A 517 -41.64 19.76 -14.83
CA ASP A 517 -41.58 20.70 -13.70
C ASP A 517 -42.06 20.03 -12.40
N TYR A 518 -43.01 19.10 -12.49
CA TYR A 518 -43.41 18.29 -11.34
C TYR A 518 -42.24 17.48 -10.78
N TYR A 519 -41.44 16.87 -11.65
CA TYR A 519 -40.26 16.10 -11.24
C TYR A 519 -39.22 17.01 -10.55
N LEU A 520 -38.97 18.20 -11.10
CA LEU A 520 -38.06 19.19 -10.50
C LEU A 520 -38.57 19.65 -9.12
N GLU A 521 -39.87 19.89 -8.96
CA GLU A 521 -40.50 20.24 -7.68
C GLU A 521 -40.30 19.12 -6.64
N GLN A 522 -40.43 17.84 -7.03
CA GLN A 522 -40.16 16.72 -6.13
C GLN A 522 -38.69 16.69 -5.70
N LEU A 523 -37.76 16.81 -6.65
CA LEU A 523 -36.32 16.80 -6.39
C LEU A 523 -35.94 17.91 -5.41
N GLU A 524 -36.38 19.14 -5.65
CA GLU A 524 -36.09 20.28 -4.78
C GLU A 524 -36.67 20.08 -3.38
N LYS A 525 -37.90 19.56 -3.28
CA LYS A 525 -38.55 19.27 -2.00
C LYS A 525 -37.80 18.23 -1.20
N ASP A 526 -37.42 17.11 -1.80
CA ASP A 526 -36.83 16.00 -1.06
C ASP A 526 -35.41 16.35 -0.58
N VAL A 527 -34.65 17.12 -1.36
CA VAL A 527 -33.31 17.55 -0.95
C VAL A 527 -33.36 18.67 0.11
N LYS A 528 -34.26 19.67 0.00
CA LYS A 528 -34.42 20.71 1.04
C LYS A 528 -34.76 20.14 2.42
N ASN A 529 -35.47 19.00 2.46
CA ASN A 529 -35.84 18.33 3.70
C ASN A 529 -34.73 17.41 4.26
N GLY A 530 -33.53 17.39 3.65
CA GLY A 530 -32.38 16.59 4.12
C GLY A 530 -32.60 15.07 4.04
N LYS A 531 -33.46 14.60 3.13
CA LYS A 531 -33.83 13.17 3.03
C LYS A 531 -32.84 12.28 2.29
#